data_AF-A0A7S3U9D8-F1
#
_entry.id   AF-A0A7S3U9D8-F1
#
_cell.length_a   1.000
_cell.length_b   1.000
_cell.length_c   1.000
_cell.angle_alpha   90.00
_cell.angle_beta   90.00
_cell.angle_gamma   90.00
#
_symmetry.space_group_name_H-M   'P 1'
#
loop_
_entity.id
_entity.type
_entity.pdbx_description
1 polymer ?
#
loop_
_entity_poly.entity_id
_entity_poly.type
_entity_poly.pdbx_seq_one_letter_code
_entity_poly.pdbx_strand_id
1 'polypeptide(L)'
;SDMGGMLGWKKPLCEPFRQVLAHPKLVPFLHELMGVGYRLDHSPLLLHQRKGAEGHTLHGGAVEEAGGPAWPLQYQFAHGKMRTSLLTVCMQLTDTGPTDGGFCVVPGSHKANFPTPP
;
A
#
# COMPACT_ATOMS: atom_id res chain seq x y z
N SER A 1 2.97 17.16 -10.19
CA SER A 1 2.25 16.86 -11.45
C SER A 1 1.66 15.48 -11.28
N ASP A 2 0.39 15.30 -11.63
CA ASP A 2 -0.22 13.97 -11.65
C ASP A 2 0.47 13.14 -12.74
N MET A 3 1.18 12.09 -12.34
CA MET A 3 1.83 11.13 -13.24
C MET A 3 1.03 9.81 -13.29
N GLY A 4 -0.28 9.88 -13.05
CA GLY A 4 -1.18 8.75 -13.15
C GLY A 4 -1.18 8.07 -14.53
N GLY A 5 -1.69 6.85 -14.56
CA GLY A 5 -1.83 6.08 -15.81
C GLY A 5 -0.54 5.45 -16.34
N MET A 6 0.51 5.34 -15.52
CA MET A 6 1.79 4.73 -15.90
C MET A 6 1.69 3.30 -16.44
N LEU A 7 0.66 2.55 -16.05
CA LEU A 7 0.38 1.23 -16.64
C LEU A 7 -0.04 1.31 -18.12
N GLY A 8 -0.52 2.46 -18.58
CA GLY A 8 -1.00 2.70 -19.96
C GLY A 8 -0.02 3.51 -20.83
N TRP A 9 1.13 3.94 -20.31
CA TRP A 9 2.12 4.70 -21.08
C TRP A 9 2.65 3.91 -22.28
N LYS A 10 3.19 4.63 -23.28
CA LYS A 10 3.79 4.01 -24.46
C LYS A 10 4.95 3.12 -24.06
N LYS A 11 5.08 1.97 -24.73
CA LYS A 11 6.24 1.09 -24.56
C LYS A 11 7.53 1.84 -24.94
N PRO A 12 8.65 1.61 -24.23
CA PRO A 12 8.81 0.64 -23.13
C PRO A 12 8.46 1.18 -21.73
N LEU A 13 7.99 2.43 -21.61
CA LEU A 13 7.90 3.13 -20.32
C LEU A 13 6.90 2.50 -19.32
N CYS A 14 5.84 1.84 -19.79
CA CYS A 14 4.89 1.17 -18.92
C CYS A 14 5.39 -0.19 -18.39
N GLU A 15 6.40 -0.78 -19.01
CA GLU A 15 6.80 -2.17 -18.76
C GLU A 15 7.34 -2.38 -17.34
N PRO A 16 8.24 -1.52 -16.80
CA PRO A 16 8.72 -1.68 -15.42
C PRO A 16 7.59 -1.67 -14.39
N PHE A 17 6.59 -0.78 -14.56
CA PHE A 17 5.46 -0.69 -13.64
C PHE A 17 4.55 -1.93 -13.72
N ARG A 18 4.35 -2.48 -14.92
CA ARG A 18 3.59 -3.73 -15.11
C ARG A 18 4.30 -4.93 -14.50
N GLN A 19 5.63 -4.99 -14.62
CA GLN A 19 6.43 -6.08 -14.04
C GLN A 19 6.34 -6.13 -12.50
N VAL A 20 6.16 -4.97 -11.84
CA VAL A 20 5.99 -4.92 -10.38
C VAL A 20 4.71 -5.63 -9.92
N LEU A 21 3.63 -5.60 -10.72
CA LEU A 21 2.32 -6.16 -10.34
C LEU A 21 2.34 -7.65 -10.01
N ALA A 22 3.27 -8.38 -10.61
CA ALA A 22 3.47 -9.81 -10.39
C ALA A 22 4.96 -10.16 -10.21
N HIS A 23 5.71 -9.25 -9.57
CA HIS A 23 7.15 -9.46 -9.39
C HIS A 23 7.41 -10.72 -8.54
N PRO A 24 8.30 -11.65 -8.96
CA PRO A 24 8.51 -12.93 -8.28
C PRO A 24 8.87 -12.83 -6.80
N LYS A 25 9.51 -11.73 -6.36
CA LYS A 25 9.81 -11.48 -4.94
C LYS A 25 8.61 -11.02 -4.11
N LEU A 26 7.55 -10.52 -4.75
CA LEU A 26 6.35 -10.02 -4.06
C LEU A 26 5.24 -11.08 -4.01
N VAL A 27 5.07 -11.84 -5.09
CA VAL A 27 4.01 -12.86 -5.25
C VAL A 27 3.88 -13.79 -4.03
N PRO A 28 4.95 -14.35 -3.42
CA PRO A 28 4.82 -15.21 -2.25
C PRO A 28 4.15 -14.52 -1.06
N PHE A 29 4.46 -13.24 -0.81
CA PHE A 29 3.85 -12.46 0.29
C PHE A 29 2.39 -12.12 -0.01
N LEU A 30 2.07 -11.79 -1.26
CA LEU A 30 0.69 -11.53 -1.70
C LEU A 30 -0.17 -12.79 -1.55
N HIS A 31 0.35 -13.95 -1.94
CA HIS A 31 -0.33 -15.23 -1.77
C HIS A 31 -0.50 -15.62 -0.30
N GLU A 32 0.49 -15.32 0.54
CA GLU A 32 0.38 -15.65 1.97
C GLU A 32 -0.68 -14.80 2.66
N LEU A 33 -0.70 -13.49 2.41
CA LEU A 33 -1.58 -12.55 3.11
C LEU A 33 -2.99 -12.44 2.47
N MET A 34 -3.09 -12.43 1.15
CA MET A 34 -4.38 -12.26 0.45
C MET A 34 -4.91 -13.57 -0.14
N GLY A 35 -4.02 -14.45 -0.58
CA GLY A 35 -4.37 -15.67 -1.30
C GLY A 35 -4.00 -15.62 -2.78
N VAL A 36 -4.16 -16.77 -3.45
CA VAL A 36 -3.96 -16.88 -4.89
C VAL A 36 -5.11 -16.19 -5.62
N GLY A 37 -4.79 -15.45 -6.69
CA GLY A 37 -5.78 -14.75 -7.51
C GLY A 37 -6.08 -13.31 -7.08
N TYR A 38 -5.10 -12.63 -6.49
CA TYR A 38 -5.23 -11.21 -6.16
C TYR A 38 -5.42 -10.35 -7.42
N ARG A 39 -6.03 -9.18 -7.25
CA ARG A 39 -6.23 -8.17 -8.29
C ARG A 39 -5.77 -6.81 -7.80
N LEU A 40 -5.55 -5.88 -8.73
CA LEU A 40 -5.48 -4.46 -8.38
C LEU A 40 -6.86 -4.00 -7.89
N ASP A 41 -6.89 -3.34 -6.73
CA ASP A 41 -8.09 -2.71 -6.19
C ASP A 41 -8.43 -1.40 -6.93
N HIS A 42 -7.40 -0.64 -7.30
CA HIS A 42 -7.50 0.59 -8.09
C HIS A 42 -6.22 0.82 -8.91
N SER A 43 -6.23 1.84 -9.78
CA SER A 43 -5.03 2.27 -10.54
C SER A 43 -3.91 2.66 -9.57
N PRO A 44 -2.67 2.16 -9.72
CA PRO A 44 -1.64 2.49 -8.76
C PRO A 44 -1.21 3.96 -8.87
N LEU A 45 -0.75 4.51 -7.76
CA LEU A 45 -0.34 5.91 -7.66
C LEU A 45 1.16 6.03 -7.95
N LEU A 46 1.54 7.04 -8.75
CA LEU A 46 2.93 7.42 -8.94
C LEU A 46 3.17 8.78 -8.29
N LEU A 47 3.76 8.73 -7.10
CA LEU A 47 3.95 9.91 -6.26
C LEU A 47 5.33 10.51 -6.50
N HIS A 48 5.36 11.82 -6.74
CA HIS A 48 6.58 12.59 -6.81
C HIS A 48 6.49 13.76 -5.83
N GLN A 49 7.37 13.74 -4.82
CA GLN A 49 7.42 14.75 -3.79
C GLN A 49 8.49 15.80 -4.11
N ARG A 50 8.23 17.05 -3.73
CA ARG A 50 9.18 18.15 -3.77
C ARG A 50 9.50 18.55 -2.33
N LYS A 51 10.63 19.22 -2.11
CA LYS A 51 10.97 19.75 -0.79
C LYS A 51 9.85 20.68 -0.29
N GLY A 52 9.36 20.43 0.91
CA GLY A 52 8.23 21.16 1.51
C GLY A 52 6.86 20.74 1.01
N ALA A 53 6.74 19.64 0.26
CA ALA A 53 5.44 19.04 -0.03
C ALA A 53 4.74 18.64 1.27
N GLU A 54 3.42 18.74 1.28
CA GLU A 54 2.60 18.30 2.41
C GLU A 54 2.77 16.80 2.67
N GLY A 55 2.67 16.43 3.95
CA GLY A 55 2.59 15.03 4.36
C GLY A 55 1.19 14.45 4.18
N HIS A 56 1.05 13.19 4.56
CA HIS A 56 -0.25 12.54 4.66
C HIS A 56 -0.59 12.30 6.14
N THR A 57 -1.87 12.26 6.48
CA THR A 57 -2.35 11.82 7.80
C THR A 57 -2.17 10.31 7.97
N LEU A 58 -1.99 9.85 9.21
CA LEU A 58 -2.03 8.43 9.53
C LEU A 58 -3.43 7.88 9.26
N HIS A 59 -3.52 6.79 8.49
CA HIS A 59 -4.77 6.16 8.09
C HIS A 59 -4.61 4.64 7.93
N GLY A 60 -5.74 3.95 7.78
CA GLY A 60 -5.81 2.49 7.64
C GLY A 60 -5.91 1.75 8.98
N GLY A 61 -5.66 0.44 8.94
CA GLY A 61 -5.87 -0.44 10.10
C GLY A 61 -7.28 -1.05 10.12
N ALA A 62 -7.79 -1.37 11.30
CA ALA A 62 -9.11 -1.99 11.44
C ALA A 62 -10.26 -0.97 11.55
N VAL A 63 -9.95 0.32 11.67
CA VAL A 63 -10.90 1.40 11.92
C VAL A 63 -10.78 2.44 10.80
N GLU A 64 -11.92 2.81 10.21
CA GLU A 64 -12.04 3.86 9.21
C GLU A 64 -11.84 5.25 9.85
N GLU A 65 -11.57 6.27 9.04
CA GLU A 65 -11.44 7.64 9.53
C GLU A 65 -12.70 8.14 10.27
N ALA A 66 -13.88 7.65 9.87
CA ALA A 66 -15.16 7.94 10.52
C ALA A 66 -15.37 7.17 11.85
N GLY A 67 -14.41 6.34 12.28
CA GLY A 67 -14.50 5.53 13.50
C GLY A 67 -15.25 4.21 13.34
N GLY A 68 -15.77 3.92 12.14
CA GLY A 68 -16.40 2.65 11.80
C GLY A 68 -15.37 1.53 11.58
N PRO A 69 -15.79 0.27 11.55
CA PRO A 69 -14.89 -0.83 11.24
C PRO A 69 -14.56 -0.90 9.75
N ALA A 70 -13.28 -1.05 9.40
CA ALA A 70 -12.79 -1.14 8.01
C ALA A 70 -13.04 -2.53 7.37
N TRP A 71 -14.27 -3.06 7.45
CA TRP A 71 -14.61 -4.34 6.81
C TRP A 71 -14.69 -4.17 5.28
N PRO A 72 -14.13 -5.08 4.45
CA PRO A 72 -13.43 -6.33 4.78
C PRO A 72 -11.90 -6.20 4.80
N LEU A 73 -11.35 -4.99 4.92
CA LEU A 73 -9.93 -4.66 4.72
C LEU A 73 -9.05 -4.94 5.95
N GLN A 74 -9.66 -5.32 7.08
CA GLN A 74 -8.95 -5.59 8.32
C GLN A 74 -8.03 -6.82 8.21
N TYR A 75 -6.94 -6.82 8.96
CA TYR A 75 -6.14 -8.01 9.16
C TYR A 75 -6.81 -8.95 10.16
N GLN A 76 -6.95 -10.21 9.77
CA GLN A 76 -7.48 -11.27 10.61
C GLN A 76 -6.41 -12.33 10.84
N PHE A 77 -6.44 -12.96 12.02
CA PHE A 77 -5.60 -14.12 12.32
C PHE A 77 -6.50 -15.27 12.78
N ALA A 78 -6.57 -16.33 11.98
CA ALA A 78 -7.38 -17.51 12.27
C ALA A 78 -6.64 -18.76 11.81
N HIS A 79 -6.76 -19.85 12.57
CA HIS A 79 -6.14 -21.15 12.24
C HIS A 79 -4.63 -21.06 11.92
N GLY A 80 -3.90 -20.22 12.66
CA GLY A 80 -2.46 -20.05 12.50
C GLY A 80 -2.03 -19.19 11.30
N LYS A 81 -2.98 -18.57 10.58
CA LYS A 81 -2.68 -17.78 9.38
C LYS A 81 -3.23 -16.36 9.49
N MET A 82 -2.40 -15.39 9.10
CA MET A 82 -2.80 -14.00 8.93
C MET A 82 -3.39 -13.80 7.53
N ARG A 83 -4.51 -13.07 7.42
CA ARG A 83 -5.08 -12.67 6.12
C ARG A 83 -5.58 -11.23 6.12
N THR A 84 -5.59 -10.62 4.95
CA THR A 84 -6.24 -9.33 4.68
C THR A 84 -6.84 -9.34 3.26
N SER A 85 -7.87 -8.53 3.02
CA SER A 85 -8.47 -8.36 1.70
C SER A 85 -7.81 -7.25 0.88
N LEU A 86 -6.91 -6.47 1.49
CA LEU A 86 -6.18 -5.38 0.82
C LEU A 86 -4.76 -5.27 1.36
N LEU A 87 -3.80 -5.24 0.44
CA LEU A 87 -2.40 -5.01 0.74
C LEU A 87 -1.85 -3.92 -0.18
N THR A 88 -1.21 -2.91 0.41
CA THR A 88 -0.48 -1.88 -0.33
C THR A 88 0.97 -2.29 -0.48
N VAL A 89 1.48 -2.24 -1.72
CA VAL A 89 2.91 -2.37 -2.01
C VAL A 89 3.45 -1.00 -2.43
N CYS A 90 4.34 -0.44 -1.63
CA CYS A 90 5.03 0.81 -1.92
C CYS A 90 6.44 0.52 -2.43
N MET A 91 6.77 1.00 -3.63
CA MET A 91 8.10 0.84 -4.23
C MET A 91 8.78 2.19 -4.29
N GLN A 92 9.98 2.25 -3.74
CA GLN A 92 10.82 3.43 -3.81
C GLN A 92 11.59 3.43 -5.14
N LEU A 93 11.36 4.42 -6.00
CA LEU A 93 11.89 4.47 -7.38
C LEU A 93 13.16 5.33 -7.51
N THR A 94 13.49 6.09 -6.47
CA THR A 94 14.70 6.92 -6.35
C THR A 94 15.28 6.72 -4.97
N ASP A 95 16.55 7.03 -4.76
CA ASP A 95 17.10 7.03 -3.40
C ASP A 95 16.27 7.92 -2.47
N THR A 96 16.12 7.50 -1.21
CA THR A 96 15.35 8.22 -0.19
C THR A 96 16.08 8.12 1.13
N GLY A 97 16.54 9.27 1.61
CA GLY A 97 17.20 9.43 2.88
C GLY A 97 16.22 9.80 4.01
N PRO A 98 16.70 9.84 5.26
CA PRO A 98 15.88 10.13 6.44
C PRO A 98 15.19 11.50 6.43
N THR A 99 15.65 12.44 5.61
CA THR A 99 15.14 13.82 5.54
C THR A 99 14.26 14.11 4.33
N ASP A 100 14.09 13.14 3.43
CA ASP A 100 13.41 13.35 2.15
C ASP A 100 11.88 13.19 2.26
N GLY A 101 11.39 12.88 3.47
CA GLY A 101 10.05 12.34 3.67
C GLY A 101 10.01 10.83 3.41
N GLY A 102 8.85 10.21 3.57
CA GLY A 102 8.70 8.80 3.26
C GLY A 102 7.56 8.11 4.01
N PHE A 103 7.58 6.79 3.92
CA PHE A 103 6.61 5.94 4.60
C PHE A 103 6.84 5.96 6.11
N CYS A 104 5.79 6.25 6.87
CA CYS A 104 5.74 6.15 8.32
C CYS A 104 4.70 5.11 8.72
N VAL A 105 4.96 4.36 9.79
CA VAL A 105 4.04 3.33 10.30
C VAL A 105 4.07 3.30 11.82
N VAL A 106 2.92 3.02 12.43
CA VAL A 106 2.81 2.63 13.83
C VAL A 106 2.83 1.10 13.91
N PRO A 107 3.91 0.46 14.40
CA PRO A 107 4.00 -0.99 14.41
C PRO A 107 2.83 -1.64 15.16
N GLY A 108 2.21 -2.66 14.56
CA GLY A 108 1.08 -3.38 15.17
C GLY A 108 -0.29 -2.72 15.04
N SER A 109 -0.39 -1.48 14.54
CA SER A 109 -1.67 -0.76 14.41
C SER A 109 -2.68 -1.43 13.47
N HIS A 110 -2.22 -2.28 12.55
CA HIS A 110 -3.07 -3.07 11.64
C HIS A 110 -4.01 -4.05 12.35
N LYS A 111 -3.78 -4.35 13.65
CA LYS A 111 -4.69 -5.11 14.53
C LYS A 111 -5.37 -4.25 15.59
N ALA A 112 -5.01 -2.98 15.69
CA ALA A 112 -5.61 -2.08 16.66
C ALA A 112 -7.06 -1.83 16.24
N ASN A 113 -7.98 -1.96 17.19
CA ASN A 113 -9.41 -1.70 17.00
C ASN A 113 -9.83 -0.44 17.77
N PHE A 114 -8.96 0.58 17.73
CA PHE A 114 -9.16 1.89 18.34
C PHE A 114 -8.99 2.97 17.26
N PRO A 115 -9.66 4.12 17.38
CA PRO A 115 -9.46 5.23 16.46
C PRO A 115 -7.99 5.67 16.38
N THR A 116 -7.55 6.08 15.20
CA THR A 116 -6.25 6.74 15.03
C THR A 116 -6.21 8.00 15.91
N PRO A 117 -5.17 8.19 16.73
CA PRO A 117 -5.02 9.42 17.51
C PRO A 117 -5.03 10.67 16.61
N PRO A 118 -5.52 11.81 17.11
CA PRO A 118 -5.53 13.07 16.37
C PRO A 118 -4.12 13.57 16.04
#